data_AF-A0A949TAM7-F1
#
_entry.id   AF-A0A949TAM7-F1
#
_cell.length_a   1.000
_cell.length_b   1.000
_cell.length_c   1.000
_cell.angle_alpha   90.00
_cell.angle_beta   90.00
_cell.angle_gamma   90.00
#
_symmetry.space_group_name_H-M   'P 1'
#
loop_
_entity.id
_entity.type
_entity.pdbx_description
1 polymer ?
#
loop_
_entity_poly.entity_id
_entity_poly.type
_entity_poly.pdbx_seq_one_letter_code
_entity_poly.pdbx_strand_id
1 'polypeptide(L)'
;MTNPVPGFSQGIYTVATYDGKSLAEAIAAEAPKAHVIKAFNLCPTKLWASPAPIMMDGRQHTTPFCGGNAAARKKAASLIEEVGSEPVDLGDIEFARQLEAMGSLIVKLVAEGHDHMTCFQLIQPEVKPIA
;
A
#
# COMPACT_ATOMS: atom_id res chain seq x y z
N MET A 1 -10.34 3.53 -4.74
CA MET A 1 -8.87 3.30 -4.71
C MET A 1 -8.17 4.61 -4.42
N THR A 2 -7.10 4.60 -3.63
CA THR A 2 -6.30 5.78 -3.22
C THR A 2 -5.06 6.02 -4.10
N ASN A 3 -4.91 5.28 -5.21
CA ASN A 3 -3.84 5.47 -6.18
C ASN A 3 -4.24 6.55 -7.20
N PRO A 4 -3.39 7.57 -7.48
CA PRO A 4 -3.73 8.65 -8.38
C PRO A 4 -3.56 8.20 -9.84
N VAL A 5 -4.51 7.41 -10.32
CA VAL A 5 -4.59 6.91 -11.71
C VAL A 5 -5.75 7.61 -12.42
N PRO A 6 -5.60 8.90 -12.80
CA PRO A 6 -6.73 9.71 -13.28
C PRO A 6 -7.25 9.29 -14.65
N GLY A 7 -6.41 8.69 -15.49
CA GLY A 7 -6.77 8.27 -16.85
C GLY A 7 -7.30 6.84 -16.94
N PHE A 8 -7.77 6.25 -15.83
CA PHE A 8 -8.23 4.86 -15.79
C PHE A 8 -9.29 4.55 -16.85
N SER A 9 -10.29 5.43 -17.01
CA SER A 9 -11.35 5.26 -18.02
C SER A 9 -10.87 5.37 -19.47
N GLN A 10 -9.64 5.87 -19.67
CA GLN A 10 -8.97 6.02 -20.95
C GLN A 10 -7.89 4.94 -21.18
N GLY A 11 -7.79 3.96 -20.28
CA GLY A 11 -6.76 2.90 -20.34
C GLY A 11 -5.36 3.36 -19.93
N ILE A 12 -5.24 4.50 -19.25
CA ILE A 12 -3.97 5.02 -18.75
C ILE A 12 -3.81 4.63 -17.28
N TYR A 13 -2.79 3.81 -17.00
CA TYR A 13 -2.53 3.25 -15.66
C TYR A 13 -1.29 3.83 -14.97
N THR A 14 -0.65 4.82 -15.57
CA THR A 14 0.48 5.53 -14.96
C THR A 14 0.00 6.46 -13.85
N VAL A 15 0.81 6.58 -12.81
CA VAL A 15 0.55 7.44 -11.65
C VAL A 15 0.69 8.91 -12.04
N ALA A 16 -0.27 9.75 -11.64
CA ALA A 16 -0.11 11.18 -11.72
C ALA A 16 0.87 11.68 -10.66
N THR A 17 1.82 12.51 -11.08
CA THR A 17 2.73 13.21 -10.16
C THR A 17 2.26 14.65 -9.97
N TYR A 18 2.42 15.17 -8.76
CA TYR A 18 2.06 16.54 -8.38
C TYR A 18 3.36 17.32 -8.16
N ASP A 19 3.90 17.94 -9.21
CA ASP A 19 5.22 18.59 -9.19
C ASP A 19 6.36 17.67 -8.73
N GLY A 20 6.36 16.43 -9.22
CA GLY A 20 7.34 15.40 -8.84
C GLY A 20 7.07 14.71 -7.50
N LYS A 21 6.01 15.10 -6.80
CA LYS A 21 5.56 14.51 -5.53
C LYS A 21 4.44 13.49 -5.75
N SER A 22 4.30 12.57 -4.81
CA SER A 22 3.16 11.66 -4.67
C SER A 22 1.88 12.40 -4.26
N LEU A 23 0.72 11.75 -4.42
CA LEU A 23 -0.54 12.29 -3.90
C LEU A 23 -0.49 12.45 -2.37
N ALA A 24 0.13 11.51 -1.66
CA ALA A 24 0.28 11.60 -0.21
C ALA A 24 1.08 12.84 0.23
N GLU A 25 2.18 13.15 -0.46
CA GLU A 25 2.97 14.36 -0.21
C GLU A 25 2.17 15.64 -0.53
N ALA A 26 1.39 15.65 -1.61
CA ALA A 26 0.52 16.78 -1.94
C ALA A 26 -0.54 17.01 -0.85
N ILE A 27 -1.19 15.94 -0.36
CA ILE A 27 -2.14 16.01 0.76
C ILE A 27 -1.46 16.53 2.03
N ALA A 28 -0.24 16.07 2.32
CA ALA A 28 0.50 16.52 3.50
C ALA A 28 0.83 18.02 3.44
N ALA A 29 1.13 18.56 2.24
CA ALA A 29 1.36 19.98 2.03
C ALA A 29 0.10 20.82 2.25
N GLU A 30 -1.06 20.35 1.75
CA GLU A 30 -2.36 21.03 1.91
C GLU A 30 -2.93 20.93 3.33
N ALA A 31 -2.53 19.91 4.10
CA ALA A 31 -2.99 19.66 5.46
C ALA A 31 -1.83 19.61 6.47
N PRO A 32 -1.12 20.72 6.74
CA PRO A 32 0.11 20.73 7.54
C PRO A 32 -0.09 20.34 9.01
N LYS A 33 -1.34 20.33 9.50
CA LYS A 33 -1.70 19.89 10.86
C LYS A 33 -2.01 18.39 10.94
N ALA A 34 -2.11 17.70 9.81
CA ALA A 34 -2.41 16.27 9.75
C ALA A 34 -1.12 15.43 9.66
N HIS A 35 -1.21 14.18 10.12
CA HIS A 35 -0.16 13.18 9.89
C HIS A 35 -0.63 12.21 8.81
N VAL A 36 -0.16 12.41 7.59
CA VAL A 36 -0.56 11.61 6.43
C VAL A 36 0.21 10.27 6.43
N ILE A 37 -0.55 9.19 6.25
CA ILE A 37 -0.03 7.82 6.09
C ILE A 37 -0.48 7.28 4.73
N LYS A 38 0.44 6.70 3.96
CA LYS A 38 0.12 5.92 2.77
C LYS A 38 0.12 4.44 3.13
N ALA A 39 -1.02 3.76 2.94
CA ALA A 39 -1.19 2.33 3.21
C ALA A 39 -2.37 1.75 2.39
N PHE A 40 -2.55 0.43 2.45
CA PHE A 40 -3.74 -0.31 1.95
C PHE A 40 -4.02 -0.23 0.44
N ASN A 41 -3.09 0.33 -0.34
CA ASN A 41 -3.31 0.61 -1.76
C ASN A 41 -2.87 -0.53 -2.69
N LEU A 42 -2.32 -1.62 -2.13
CA LEU A 42 -1.68 -2.72 -2.86
C LEU A 42 -2.52 -4.01 -2.91
N CYS A 43 -3.79 -3.97 -2.51
CA CYS A 43 -4.68 -5.12 -2.60
C CYS A 43 -6.15 -4.67 -2.72
N PRO A 44 -7.04 -5.55 -3.23
CA PRO A 44 -8.45 -5.21 -3.41
C PRO A 44 -9.19 -5.07 -2.08
N THR A 45 -10.25 -4.25 -2.07
CA THR A 45 -11.07 -4.03 -0.87
C THR A 45 -11.64 -5.32 -0.28
N LYS A 46 -11.94 -6.31 -1.12
CA LYS A 46 -12.49 -7.61 -0.71
C LYS A 46 -11.56 -8.38 0.24
N LEU A 47 -10.24 -8.16 0.16
CA LEU A 47 -9.29 -8.79 1.06
C LEU A 47 -9.52 -8.38 2.52
N TRP A 48 -9.92 -7.13 2.76
CA TRP A 48 -10.17 -6.61 4.12
C TRP A 48 -11.46 -7.12 4.75
N ALA A 49 -12.30 -7.83 3.98
CA ALA A 49 -13.47 -8.53 4.51
C ALA A 49 -13.15 -9.97 4.95
N SER A 50 -11.93 -10.45 4.70
CA SER A 50 -11.49 -11.77 5.14
C SER A 50 -11.32 -11.81 6.67
N PRO A 51 -11.52 -12.99 7.30
CA PRO A 51 -11.21 -13.16 8.72
C PRO A 51 -9.74 -12.85 9.02
N ALA A 52 -9.47 -12.27 10.19
CA ALA A 52 -8.12 -12.11 10.69
C ALA A 52 -7.58 -13.43 11.30
N PRO A 53 -6.29 -13.76 11.11
CA PRO A 53 -5.33 -13.09 10.23
C PRO A 53 -5.66 -13.31 8.75
N ILE A 54 -5.41 -12.30 7.92
CA ILE A 54 -5.60 -12.39 6.48
C ILE A 54 -4.49 -13.28 5.92
N MET A 55 -4.88 -14.41 5.32
CA MET A 55 -3.94 -15.38 4.74
C MET A 55 -4.00 -15.37 3.21
N MET A 56 -2.83 -15.36 2.58
CA MET A 56 -2.64 -15.49 1.13
C MET A 56 -1.56 -16.53 0.87
N ASP A 57 -1.91 -17.60 0.14
CA ASP A 57 -1.02 -18.73 -0.16
C ASP A 57 -0.28 -19.27 1.08
N GLY A 58 -1.02 -19.43 2.18
CA GLY A 58 -0.50 -19.96 3.45
C GLY A 58 0.37 -18.99 4.25
N ARG A 59 0.50 -17.73 3.82
CA ARG A 59 1.27 -16.68 4.51
C ARG A 59 0.37 -15.53 4.95
N GLN A 60 0.72 -14.86 6.04
CA GLN A 60 -0.01 -13.67 6.46
C GLN A 60 0.20 -12.54 5.44
N HIS A 61 -0.86 -11.83 5.09
CA HIS A 61 -0.79 -10.70 4.18
C HIS A 61 0.04 -9.56 4.78
N THR A 62 0.92 -8.94 4.00
CA THR A 62 1.73 -7.79 4.41
C THR A 62 1.17 -6.48 3.88
N THR A 63 1.15 -5.43 4.70
CA THR A 63 0.80 -4.07 4.27
C THR A 63 1.99 -3.13 4.42
N PRO A 64 2.70 -2.84 3.32
CA PRO A 64 3.68 -1.75 3.27
C PRO A 64 3.01 -0.41 3.51
N PHE A 65 3.61 0.42 4.35
CA PHE A 65 3.12 1.76 4.63
C PHE A 65 4.24 2.76 4.95
N CYS A 66 3.96 4.05 4.83
CA CYS A 66 4.92 5.12 5.13
C CYS A 66 4.21 6.41 5.57
N GLY A 67 4.95 7.35 6.16
CA GLY A 67 4.48 8.70 6.48
C GLY A 67 5.45 9.50 7.34
N GLY A 68 5.36 10.83 7.33
CA GLY A 68 6.41 11.71 7.90
C GLY A 68 6.46 11.84 9.42
N ASN A 69 5.62 11.14 10.18
CA ASN A 69 5.60 11.22 11.65
C ASN A 69 5.65 9.83 12.28
N ALA A 70 6.69 9.56 13.08
CA ALA A 70 6.93 8.25 13.68
C ALA A 70 5.81 7.78 14.63
N ALA A 71 5.21 8.68 15.41
CA ALA A 71 4.12 8.32 16.32
C ALA A 71 2.84 7.95 15.55
N ALA A 72 2.54 8.68 14.46
CA ALA A 72 1.45 8.34 13.57
C ALA A 72 1.69 7.00 12.85
N ARG A 73 2.94 6.72 12.43
CA ARG A 73 3.30 5.42 11.84
C ARG A 73 3.11 4.28 12.82
N LYS A 74 3.51 4.44 14.08
CA LYS A 74 3.25 3.43 15.12
C LYS A 74 1.76 3.15 15.29
N LYS A 75 0.92 4.20 15.28
CA LYS A 75 -0.53 4.04 15.34
C LYS A 75 -1.09 3.33 14.10
N ALA A 76 -0.58 3.66 12.91
CA ALA A 76 -0.97 3.00 11.67
C ALA A 76 -0.59 1.51 11.67
N ALA A 77 0.60 1.15 12.18
CA ALA A 77 1.01 -0.24 12.34
C ALA A 77 0.01 -1.04 13.17
N SER A 78 -0.41 -0.52 14.33
CA SER A 78 -1.43 -1.18 15.15
C SER A 78 -2.77 -1.35 14.44
N LEU A 79 -3.21 -0.34 13.67
CA LEU A 79 -4.45 -0.45 12.87
C LEU A 79 -4.33 -1.51 11.76
N ILE A 80 -3.15 -1.66 11.16
CA ILE A 80 -2.87 -2.68 10.15
C ILE A 80 -2.91 -4.09 10.78
N GLU A 81 -2.34 -4.25 11.97
CA GLU A 81 -2.38 -5.49 12.74
C GLU A 81 -3.81 -5.87 13.13
N GLU A 82 -4.60 -4.90 13.59
CA GLU A 82 -6.01 -5.09 13.99
C GLU A 82 -6.89 -5.59 12.84
N VAL A 83 -6.61 -5.17 11.60
CA VAL A 83 -7.30 -5.69 10.40
C VAL A 83 -6.72 -7.01 9.88
N GLY A 84 -5.77 -7.61 10.61
CA GLY A 84 -5.26 -8.95 10.36
C GLY A 84 -4.06 -9.04 9.41
N SER A 85 -3.42 -7.92 9.09
CA SER A 85 -2.24 -7.88 8.22
C SER A 85 -0.96 -7.56 8.99
N GLU A 86 0.18 -8.05 8.51
CA GLU A 86 1.49 -7.70 9.04
C GLU A 86 1.94 -6.31 8.53
N PRO A 87 2.24 -5.34 9.41
CA PRO A 87 2.68 -4.02 9.01
C PRO A 87 4.14 -4.01 8.56
N VAL A 88 4.42 -3.36 7.43
CA VAL A 88 5.79 -3.14 6.93
C VAL A 88 6.04 -1.64 6.84
N ASP A 89 6.67 -1.06 7.87
CA ASP A 89 7.01 0.37 7.93
C ASP A 89 8.21 0.67 7.01
N LEU A 90 7.97 1.47 5.97
CA LEU A 90 9.00 1.93 5.04
C LEU A 90 9.64 3.26 5.46
N GLY A 91 9.17 3.87 6.54
CA GLY A 91 9.67 5.15 7.04
C GLY A 91 8.94 6.33 6.44
N ASP A 92 9.71 7.26 5.87
CA ASP A 92 9.22 8.61 5.57
C ASP A 92 8.32 8.68 4.33
N ILE A 93 7.61 9.81 4.17
CA ILE A 93 6.50 9.94 3.22
C ILE A 93 6.94 9.85 1.76
N GLU A 94 8.21 10.05 1.47
CA GLU A 94 8.83 9.96 0.15
C GLU A 94 8.64 8.58 -0.50
N PHE A 95 8.48 7.51 0.30
CA PHE A 95 8.17 6.17 -0.20
C PHE A 95 6.74 6.03 -0.74
N ALA A 96 5.86 7.00 -0.51
CA ALA A 96 4.48 6.96 -0.99
C ALA A 96 4.41 6.94 -2.52
N ARG A 97 5.37 7.58 -3.22
CA ARG A 97 5.45 7.55 -4.69
C ARG A 97 5.64 6.13 -5.22
N GLN A 98 6.50 5.36 -4.58
CA GLN A 98 6.78 3.97 -4.95
C GLN A 98 5.58 3.09 -4.64
N LEU A 99 4.93 3.28 -3.49
CA LEU A 99 3.69 2.56 -3.17
C LEU A 99 2.58 2.88 -4.18
N GLU A 100 2.42 4.14 -4.59
CA GLU A 100 1.46 4.54 -5.63
C GLU A 100 1.76 3.89 -6.98
N ALA A 101 3.04 3.85 -7.37
CA ALA A 101 3.48 3.19 -8.59
C ALA A 101 3.21 1.68 -8.57
N MET A 102 3.53 1.00 -7.46
CA MET A 102 3.19 -0.42 -7.28
C MET A 102 1.68 -0.64 -7.38
N GLY A 103 0.87 0.19 -6.71
CA GLY A 103 -0.58 0.09 -6.79
C GLY A 103 -1.11 0.26 -8.22
N SER A 104 -0.50 1.13 -9.03
CA SER A 104 -0.90 1.34 -10.42
C SER A 104 -0.66 0.11 -11.31
N LEU A 105 0.37 -0.69 -11.02
CA LEU A 105 0.62 -1.97 -11.70
C LEU A 105 -0.50 -2.97 -11.44
N ILE A 106 -0.99 -3.07 -10.20
CA ILE A 106 -2.13 -3.95 -9.87
C ILE A 106 -3.38 -3.52 -10.64
N VAL A 107 -3.65 -2.20 -10.68
CA VAL A 107 -4.80 -1.67 -11.43
C VAL A 107 -4.73 -2.05 -12.91
N LYS A 108 -3.55 -1.93 -13.52
CA LYS A 108 -3.33 -2.33 -14.91
C LYS A 108 -3.63 -3.82 -15.12
N LEU A 109 -3.05 -4.70 -14.31
CA LEU A 109 -3.22 -6.16 -14.43
C LEU A 109 -4.69 -6.56 -14.30
N VAL A 110 -5.39 -6.05 -13.29
CA VAL A 110 -6.81 -6.34 -13.08
C VAL A 110 -7.65 -5.81 -14.24
N ALA A 111 -7.33 -4.63 -14.79
CA ALA A 111 -8.03 -4.10 -15.96
C ALA A 111 -7.79 -4.92 -17.24
N GLU A 112 -6.67 -5.62 -17.34
CA GLU A 112 -6.33 -6.56 -18.41
C GLU A 112 -6.96 -7.96 -18.22
N GLY A 113 -7.77 -8.15 -17.18
CA GLY A 113 -8.53 -9.37 -16.93
C GLY A 113 -7.84 -10.36 -15.98
N HIS A 114 -6.76 -9.96 -15.30
CA HIS A 114 -6.22 -10.77 -14.21
C HIS A 114 -7.23 -10.87 -13.05
N ASP A 115 -7.08 -11.90 -12.22
CA ASP A 115 -7.93 -12.12 -11.06
C ASP A 115 -7.99 -10.86 -10.16
N HIS A 116 -9.18 -10.49 -9.69
CA HIS A 116 -9.35 -9.30 -8.85
C HIS A 116 -8.60 -9.39 -7.51
N MET A 117 -8.21 -10.59 -7.09
CA MET A 117 -7.37 -10.86 -5.91
C MET A 117 -5.88 -10.66 -6.17
N THR A 118 -5.48 -10.27 -7.38
CA THR A 118 -4.08 -9.93 -7.71
C THR A 118 -3.60 -8.79 -6.80
N CYS A 119 -2.51 -9.03 -6.07
CA CYS A 119 -1.90 -8.06 -5.16
C CYS A 119 -0.38 -8.28 -5.08
N PHE A 120 0.35 -7.33 -4.50
CA PHE A 120 1.74 -7.54 -4.11
C PHE A 120 1.79 -8.10 -2.69
N GLN A 121 2.58 -9.16 -2.51
CA GLN A 121 2.87 -9.75 -1.20
C GLN A 121 4.38 -9.75 -0.99
N LEU A 122 4.84 -9.27 0.17
CA LEU A 122 6.25 -9.38 0.55
C LEU A 122 6.45 -10.73 1.25
N ILE A 123 7.42 -11.51 0.76
CA ILE A 123 7.74 -12.82 1.32
C ILE A 123 9.16 -12.73 1.89
N GLN A 124 9.28 -12.96 3.19
CA GLN A 124 10.58 -13.18 3.83
C GLN A 124 10.91 -14.68 3.76
N PRO A 125 12.07 -15.07 3.20
CA PRO A 125 12.47 -16.48 3.21
C PRO A 125 12.74 -16.94 4.65
N GLU A 126 12.42 -18.20 4.95
CA GLU A 126 12.89 -18.83 6.18
C GLU A 126 14.42 -18.87 6.17
N VAL A 127 15.06 -18.08 7.04
CA VAL A 127 16.51 -18.14 7.21
C VAL A 127 16.81 -19.38 8.05
N LYS A 128 17.23 -20.48 7.39
CA LYS A 128 17.80 -21.62 8.11
C LYS A 128 19.08 -21.14 8.82
N PRO A 129 19.24 -21.39 10.13
CA PRO A 129 20.50 -21.15 10.80
C PRO A 129 21.61 -21.91 10.07
N ILE A 130 22.73 -21.24 9.78
CA ILE A 130 23.94 -21.93 9.36
C ILE A 130 24.47 -22.64 10.61
N ALA A 131 24.41 -23.98 10.60
CA ALA A 131 24.97 -24.83 11.64
C ALA A 131 26.50 -24.83 11.59
#